data_AF-A0A831XPC7-F1
#
_entry.id   AF-A0A831XPC7-F1
#
_cell.length_a   1.000
_cell.length_b   1.000
_cell.length_c   1.000
_cell.angle_alpha   90.00
_cell.angle_beta   90.00
_cell.angle_gamma   90.00
#
_symmetry.space_group_name_H-M   'P 1'
#
loop_
_entity.id
_entity.type
_entity.pdbx_description
1 polymer ?
#
loop_
_entity_poly.entity_id
_entity_poly.type
_entity_poly.pdbx_seq_one_letter_code
_entity_poly.pdbx_strand_id
1 'polypeptide(L)'
;MSDYTIPGGVQVFAWGAGSLANDGEKIQLSKPGDEDDGQRHWIRVDRVVYSDGSHPEGADPWPAEADGYGLSLTRIDPTAYGNDPINWDATSPSLGSTNR
;
A
#
# COMPACT_ATOMS: atom_id res chain seq x y z
N MET A 1 5.50 -0.37 -25.38
CA MET A 1 6.07 -0.67 -24.05
C MET A 1 6.40 0.66 -23.43
N SER A 2 5.68 1.05 -22.38
CA SER A 2 5.94 2.28 -21.64
C SER A 2 6.95 1.96 -20.54
N ASP A 3 8.19 2.38 -20.75
CA ASP A 3 9.28 2.28 -19.78
C ASP A 3 9.07 3.29 -18.66
N TYR A 4 8.31 2.88 -17.64
CA TYR A 4 8.14 3.70 -16.45
C TYR A 4 9.40 3.55 -15.57
N THR A 5 10.15 4.66 -15.38
CA THR A 5 11.39 4.67 -14.59
C THR A 5 11.09 5.15 -13.16
N ILE A 6 11.46 4.35 -12.16
CA ILE A 6 11.35 4.74 -10.75
C ILE A 6 12.34 5.90 -10.48
N PRO A 7 11.90 7.03 -9.90
CA PRO A 7 12.80 8.13 -9.58
C PRO A 7 13.96 7.70 -8.68
N GLY A 8 15.15 8.24 -8.94
CA GLY A 8 16.32 7.97 -8.11
C GLY A 8 16.09 8.37 -6.65
N GLY A 9 16.38 7.46 -5.72
CA GLY A 9 16.21 7.68 -4.28
C GLY A 9 14.91 7.15 -3.68
N VAL A 10 13.99 6.62 -4.49
CA VAL A 10 12.81 5.91 -3.98
C VAL A 10 13.24 4.52 -3.50
N GLN A 11 13.15 4.28 -2.19
CA GLN A 11 13.34 2.95 -1.64
C GLN A 11 12.14 2.08 -1.98
N VAL A 12 12.34 1.11 -2.86
CA VAL A 12 11.34 0.08 -3.16
C VAL A 12 11.52 -1.07 -2.19
N PHE A 13 10.42 -1.48 -1.56
CA PHE A 13 10.35 -2.70 -0.78
C PHE A 13 9.54 -3.72 -1.57
N ALA A 14 10.17 -4.82 -1.95
CA ALA A 14 9.50 -5.97 -2.54
C ALA A 14 9.46 -7.10 -1.52
N TRP A 15 8.30 -7.74 -1.37
CA TRP A 15 8.23 -9.03 -0.71
C TRP A 15 8.95 -10.06 -1.59
N GLY A 16 9.69 -10.99 -0.98
CA GLY A 16 10.60 -11.92 -1.69
C GLY A 16 9.91 -12.78 -2.76
N ALA A 17 9.61 -14.04 -2.45
CA ALA A 17 8.79 -14.86 -3.34
C ALA A 17 7.31 -14.61 -3.02
N GLY A 18 6.56 -14.05 -3.97
CA GLY A 18 5.11 -13.81 -3.84
C GLY A 18 4.63 -12.56 -4.57
N SER A 19 3.33 -12.34 -4.53
CA SER A 19 2.65 -11.12 -4.97
C SER A 19 1.66 -10.70 -3.90
N LEU A 20 1.28 -9.42 -3.89
CA LEU A 20 0.15 -8.96 -3.08
C LEU A 20 -1.14 -9.67 -3.53
N ALA A 21 -2.05 -9.92 -2.59
CA ALA A 21 -3.36 -10.47 -2.93
C ALA A 21 -4.21 -9.45 -3.71
N ASN A 22 -5.00 -9.90 -4.68
CA ASN A 22 -5.85 -8.99 -5.46
C ASN A 22 -7.15 -8.61 -4.72
N ASP A 23 -7.66 -9.50 -3.87
CA ASP A 23 -8.95 -9.40 -3.18
C ASP A 23 -8.86 -8.68 -1.82
N GLY A 24 -7.67 -8.69 -1.21
CA GLY A 24 -7.40 -7.94 0.02
C GLY A 24 -6.30 -8.56 0.87
N GLU A 25 -5.47 -7.72 1.47
CA GLU A 25 -4.39 -8.17 2.35
C GLU A 25 -4.12 -7.14 3.44
N LYS A 26 -3.55 -7.61 4.56
CA LYS A 26 -2.94 -6.74 5.56
C LYS A 26 -1.46 -6.57 5.31
N ILE A 27 -1.08 -5.36 4.91
CA ILE A 27 0.32 -4.96 4.72
C ILE A 27 0.78 -4.12 5.91
N GLN A 28 2.01 -4.36 6.38
CA GLN A 28 2.63 -3.55 7.44
C GLN A 28 4.06 -3.18 7.08
N LEU A 29 4.37 -1.89 7.17
CA LEU A 29 5.74 -1.39 7.12
C LEU A 29 6.27 -1.22 8.55
N SER A 30 7.47 -1.74 8.81
CA SER A 30 8.11 -1.64 10.12
C SER A 30 9.56 -1.18 9.97
N LYS A 31 10.04 -0.39 10.93
CA LYS A 31 11.45 0.00 11.03
C LYS A 31 12.10 -0.72 12.22
N PRO A 32 13.41 -0.97 12.16
CA PRO A 32 14.16 -1.45 13.31
C PRO A 32 13.98 -0.52 14.52
N GLY A 33 13.61 -1.09 15.65
CA GLY A 33 13.63 -0.43 16.96
C GLY A 33 14.84 -0.86 17.78
N ASP A 34 14.70 -0.73 19.09
CA ASP A 34 15.72 -1.13 20.06
C ASP A 34 15.93 -2.65 20.06
N GLU A 35 17.10 -3.04 20.54
CA GLU A 35 17.47 -4.43 20.76
C GLU A 35 17.57 -4.65 22.27
N ASP A 36 16.81 -5.61 22.78
CA ASP A 36 16.80 -6.00 24.19
C ASP A 36 17.07 -7.50 24.29
N ASP A 37 18.01 -7.90 25.15
CA ASP A 37 18.46 -9.29 25.32
C ASP A 37 18.80 -10.02 23.99
N GLY A 38 19.40 -9.32 23.03
CA GLY A 38 19.76 -9.85 21.70
C GLY A 38 18.57 -10.05 20.76
N GLN A 39 17.36 -9.61 21.14
CA GLN A 39 16.17 -9.62 20.30
C GLN A 39 15.87 -8.21 19.78
N ARG A 40 15.82 -8.07 18.46
CA ARG A 40 15.42 -6.82 17.81
C ARG A 40 13.92 -6.63 17.84
N HIS A 41 13.47 -5.50 18.39
CA HIS A 41 12.09 -5.06 18.29
C HIS A 41 11.85 -4.31 16.97
N TRP A 42 10.63 -4.43 16.45
CA TRP A 42 10.20 -3.76 15.23
C TRP A 42 9.11 -2.75 15.54
N ILE A 43 9.33 -1.52 15.13
CA ILE A 43 8.38 -0.42 15.32
C ILE A 43 7.54 -0.31 14.06
N ARG A 44 6.22 -0.43 14.20
CA ARG A 44 5.29 -0.23 13.09
C ARG A 44 5.35 1.21 12.61
N VAL A 45 5.69 1.40 11.35
CA VAL A 45 5.67 2.69 10.66
C VAL A 45 4.29 2.95 10.09
N ASP A 46 3.73 1.95 9.42
CA ASP A 46 2.43 2.07 8.77
C ASP A 46 1.76 0.70 8.62
N ARG A 47 0.44 0.71 8.42
CA ARG A 47 -0.35 -0.50 8.15
C ARG A 47 -1.60 -0.15 7.37
N VAL A 48 -1.87 -0.97 6.35
CA VAL A 48 -3.10 -0.94 5.56
C VAL A 48 -3.72 -2.34 5.51
N VAL A 49 -5.03 -2.42 5.61
CA VAL A 49 -5.85 -3.60 5.34
C VAL A 49 -6.78 -3.20 4.21
N TYR A 50 -6.35 -3.47 2.98
CA TYR A 50 -7.11 -3.11 1.79
C TYR A 50 -8.04 -4.25 1.37
N SER A 51 -9.04 -3.92 0.56
CA SER A 51 -9.88 -4.87 -0.15
C SER A 51 -10.06 -4.43 -1.61
N ASP A 52 -10.73 -5.28 -2.39
CA ASP A 52 -11.12 -5.06 -3.78
C ASP A 52 -12.38 -4.19 -3.96
N GLY A 53 -12.86 -3.53 -2.90
CA GLY A 53 -14.11 -2.79 -2.95
C GLY A 53 -15.37 -3.65 -2.78
N SER A 54 -15.23 -4.92 -2.39
CA SER A 54 -16.34 -5.81 -2.06
C SER A 54 -16.33 -6.25 -0.60
N HIS A 55 -17.40 -5.95 0.14
CA HIS A 55 -17.59 -6.43 1.51
C HIS A 55 -18.83 -7.34 1.60
N PRO A 56 -18.76 -8.53 2.25
CA PRO A 56 -19.91 -9.42 2.36
C PRO A 56 -21.16 -8.82 3.03
N GLU A 57 -21.04 -7.72 3.78
CA GLU A 57 -22.16 -7.06 4.48
C GLU A 57 -22.54 -5.69 3.90
N GLY A 58 -22.09 -5.33 2.69
CA GLY A 58 -22.51 -4.08 2.05
C GLY A 58 -21.46 -3.48 1.12
N ALA A 59 -21.57 -2.17 0.90
CA ALA A 59 -20.57 -1.43 0.15
C ALA A 59 -19.27 -1.36 0.95
N ASP A 60 -18.18 -1.82 0.36
CA ASP A 60 -16.86 -1.61 0.91
C ASP A 60 -16.44 -0.14 0.70
N PRO A 61 -15.83 0.51 1.70
CA PRO A 61 -15.28 1.85 1.53
C PRO A 61 -14.05 1.94 0.61
N TRP A 62 -13.41 0.83 0.24
CA TRP A 62 -12.28 0.81 -0.69
C TRP A 62 -12.73 1.05 -2.16
N PRO A 63 -11.99 1.85 -2.96
CA PRO A 63 -12.29 2.06 -4.38
C PRO A 63 -12.22 0.77 -5.21
N ALA A 64 -13.33 0.38 -5.83
CA ALA A 64 -13.42 -0.83 -6.65
C ALA A 64 -12.70 -0.70 -8.00
N GLU A 65 -12.44 0.52 -8.48
CA GLU A 65 -11.77 0.75 -9.77
C GLU A 65 -10.30 0.32 -9.77
N ALA A 66 -9.71 0.11 -8.59
CA ALA A 66 -8.39 -0.50 -8.45
C ALA A 66 -8.40 -2.04 -8.64
N ASP A 67 -9.59 -2.67 -8.64
CA ASP A 67 -9.74 -4.11 -8.87
C ASP A 67 -9.82 -4.44 -10.37
N GLY A 68 -8.66 -4.64 -11.00
CA GLY A 68 -8.59 -5.21 -12.36
C GLY A 68 -8.93 -4.27 -13.52
N TYR A 69 -9.30 -3.01 -13.27
CA TYR A 69 -9.58 -2.01 -14.33
C TYR A 69 -8.35 -1.19 -14.76
N GLY A 70 -7.15 -1.53 -14.26
CA GLY A 70 -5.88 -0.90 -14.64
C GLY A 70 -5.47 0.31 -13.79
N LEU A 71 -6.29 0.69 -12.80
CA LEU A 71 -5.91 1.66 -11.77
C LEU A 71 -5.24 0.96 -10.59
N SER A 72 -4.58 1.75 -9.74
CA SER A 72 -3.95 1.29 -8.50
C SER A 72 -4.41 2.13 -7.31
N LEU A 73 -4.59 1.47 -6.15
CA LEU A 73 -4.80 2.18 -4.89
C LEU A 73 -3.60 3.07 -4.58
N THR A 74 -3.88 4.36 -4.52
CA THR A 74 -2.87 5.40 -4.33
C THR A 74 -3.29 6.29 -3.18
N ARG A 75 -2.36 6.54 -2.26
CA ARG A 75 -2.64 7.34 -1.07
C ARG A 75 -2.74 8.82 -1.41
N ILE A 76 -3.77 9.49 -0.90
CA ILE A 76 -4.03 10.92 -1.12
C ILE A 76 -3.07 11.76 -0.25
N ASP A 77 -3.12 11.58 1.06
CA ASP A 77 -2.20 12.18 2.03
C ASP A 77 -1.25 11.10 2.60
N PRO A 78 0.06 11.16 2.29
CA PRO A 78 1.03 10.18 2.75
C PRO A 78 1.26 10.19 4.26
N THR A 79 0.83 11.24 4.96
CA THR A 79 0.97 11.38 6.42
C THR A 79 -0.28 10.98 7.20
N ALA A 80 -1.44 10.90 6.53
CA ALA A 80 -2.68 10.46 7.15
C ALA A 80 -2.71 8.94 7.37
N TYR A 81 -3.66 8.45 8.18
CA TYR A 81 -3.71 7.06 8.59
C TYR A 81 -3.93 6.09 7.39
N GLY A 82 -3.12 5.04 7.29
CA GLY A 82 -3.11 4.16 6.10
C GLY A 82 -4.29 3.20 6.02
N ASN A 83 -4.93 2.96 7.15
CA ASN A 83 -6.11 2.09 7.26
C ASN A 83 -7.42 2.86 7.06
N ASP A 84 -7.37 4.16 6.75
CA ASP A 84 -8.56 4.96 6.45
C ASP A 84 -8.81 4.96 4.94
N PRO A 85 -9.83 4.24 4.42
CA PRO A 85 -10.06 4.10 2.99
C PRO A 85 -10.34 5.43 2.28
N ILE A 86 -10.85 6.45 3.01
CA ILE A 86 -11.07 7.79 2.45
C ILE A 86 -9.77 8.47 2.02
N ASN A 87 -8.63 8.00 2.53
CA ASN A 87 -7.30 8.50 2.19
C ASN A 87 -6.69 7.76 0.97
N TRP A 88 -7.50 6.99 0.25
CA TRP A 88 -7.06 6.23 -0.91
C TRP A 88 -7.94 6.56 -2.11
N ASP A 89 -7.29 6.65 -3.26
CA ASP A 89 -7.93 6.89 -4.54
C ASP A 89 -7.47 5.87 -5.57
N ALA A 90 -8.35 5.50 -6.49
CA ALA A 90 -7.99 4.65 -7.62
C ALA A 90 -7.43 5.55 -8.73
N THR A 91 -6.11 5.51 -8.91
CA THR A 91 -5.44 6.39 -9.90
C THR A 91 -4.59 5.59 -10.86
N SER A 92 -4.23 6.20 -11.99
CA SER A 92 -3.28 5.60 -12.91
C SER A 92 -1.93 5.40 -12.21
N PRO A 93 -1.33 4.19 -12.28
CA PRO A 93 -0.11 3.87 -11.55
C PRO A 93 1.04 4.86 -11.83
N SER A 94 1.60 5.47 -10.79
CA SER A 94 2.63 6.53 -10.88
C SER A 94 4.07 6.04 -10.60
N LEU A 95 4.27 4.74 -10.32
CA LEU A 95 5.54 4.13 -9.91
C LEU A 95 6.30 4.84 -8.76
N GLY A 96 5.58 5.46 -7.83
CA GLY A 96 6.20 6.18 -6.71
C GLY A 96 6.73 7.57 -7.08
N SER A 97 6.39 8.09 -8.26
CA SER A 97 6.43 9.52 -8.54
C SER A 97 5.39 10.23 -7.68
N THR A 98 5.61 11.51 -7.35
CA THR A 98 4.60 12.32 -6.66
C THR A 98 3.26 12.24 -7.40
N ASN A 99 2.19 11.86 -6.70
CA ASN A 99 0.84 11.85 -7.24
C ASN A 99 0.53 13.26 -7.77
N ARG A 100 0.11 13.36 -9.03
CA ARG A 100 -0.16 14.64 -9.70
C ARG A 100 -1.60 14.68 -10.17
#